data_AF-A0A7X0J8Q1-F1
#
_entry.id   AF-A0A7X0J8Q1-F1
#
_cell.length_a   1.000
_cell.length_b   1.000
_cell.length_c   1.000
_cell.angle_alpha   90.00
_cell.angle_beta   90.00
_cell.angle_gamma   90.00
#
_symmetry.space_group_name_H-M   'P 1'
#
loop_
_entity.id
_entity.type
_entity.pdbx_description
1 polymer ?
#
loop_
_entity_poly.entity_id
_entity_poly.type
_entity_poly.pdbx_seq_one_letter_code
_entity_poly.pdbx_strand_id
1 'polypeptide(L)'
;MLQFQIDFPVTYVLDNDIDIKRLSILARQVLVKRSGNTVSFTPQLVYDHEITIPVFAAGTDILDYENNCILKRNRGEEKLFRQAFIQLHPSFKEQCHQQSFYLAKSALKDTNWLTRAIHALNKINIVFNGLDRL
;
A
#
# COMPACT_ATOMS: atom_id res chain seq x y z
N MET A 1 17.20 -3.59 35.32
CA MET A 1 16.07 -4.26 34.65
C MET A 1 16.62 -4.87 33.37
N LEU A 2 16.87 -6.18 33.38
CA LEU A 2 17.41 -6.91 32.22
C LEU A 2 16.25 -7.32 31.32
N GLN A 3 16.25 -6.84 30.08
CA GLN A 3 15.36 -7.32 29.03
C GLN A 3 16.06 -8.47 28.30
N PHE A 4 15.48 -9.67 28.37
CA PHE A 4 15.86 -10.79 27.51
C PHE A 4 15.04 -10.68 26.23
N GLN A 5 15.69 -10.39 25.10
CA GLN A 5 15.11 -10.55 23.79
C GLN A 5 15.41 -11.98 23.33
N ILE A 6 14.37 -12.80 23.31
CA ILE A 6 14.48 -14.19 22.86
C ILE A 6 14.03 -14.22 21.39
N ASP A 7 14.98 -14.27 20.47
CA ASP A 7 14.75 -14.52 19.04
C ASP A 7 14.58 -16.02 18.83
N PHE A 8 13.36 -16.55 19.02
CA PHE A 8 13.02 -17.89 18.53
C PHE A 8 12.46 -17.78 17.10
N PRO A 9 13.12 -18.37 16.09
CA PRO A 9 12.54 -18.48 14.77
C PRO A 9 11.33 -19.42 14.84
N VAL A 10 10.12 -18.87 14.68
CA VAL A 10 8.91 -19.66 14.53
C VAL A 10 8.93 -20.27 13.12
N THR A 11 9.12 -21.58 13.06
CA THR A 11 9.03 -22.34 11.81
C THR A 11 7.64 -22.98 11.76
N TYR A 12 6.82 -22.53 10.81
CA TYR A 12 5.53 -23.16 10.56
C TYR A 12 5.76 -24.39 9.67
N VAL A 13 5.47 -25.58 10.20
CA VAL A 13 5.34 -26.79 9.38
C VAL A 13 3.90 -26.81 8.90
N LEU A 14 3.72 -26.41 7.66
CA LEU A 14 2.43 -26.47 6.97
C LEU A 14 2.25 -27.91 6.47
N ASP A 15 1.11 -28.53 6.76
CA ASP A 15 0.78 -29.88 6.27
C ASP A 15 0.95 -29.95 4.74
N ASN A 16 1.28 -31.13 4.20
CA ASN A 16 1.73 -31.31 2.82
C ASN A 16 0.71 -30.92 1.72
N ASP A 17 -0.50 -30.50 2.08
CA ASP A 17 -1.60 -30.16 1.16
C ASP A 17 -1.96 -28.67 1.17
N ILE A 18 -0.97 -27.77 1.28
CA ILE A 18 -1.21 -26.32 1.14
C ILE A 18 -1.12 -25.89 -0.32
N ASP A 19 -2.24 -25.41 -0.84
CA ASP A 19 -2.29 -24.82 -2.17
C ASP A 19 -1.62 -23.43 -2.18
N ILE A 20 -0.91 -23.10 -3.26
CA ILE A 20 -0.26 -21.80 -3.44
C ILE A 20 -0.92 -21.09 -4.60
N LYS A 21 -1.70 -20.05 -4.31
CA LYS A 21 -2.42 -19.26 -5.32
C LYS A 21 -1.74 -17.91 -5.49
N ARG A 22 -1.60 -17.45 -6.72
CA ARG A 22 -1.16 -16.08 -7.01
C ARG A 22 -2.36 -15.16 -7.07
N LEU A 23 -2.31 -14.08 -6.32
CA LEU A 23 -3.36 -13.07 -6.34
C LEU A 23 -3.31 -12.27 -7.65
N SER A 24 -4.47 -12.10 -8.27
CA SER A 24 -4.64 -11.21 -9.42
C SER A 24 -4.99 -9.80 -8.95
N ILE A 25 -4.41 -8.78 -9.58
CA ILE A 25 -4.73 -7.38 -9.26
C ILE A 25 -6.02 -7.00 -9.99
N LEU A 26 -7.05 -6.64 -9.23
CA LEU A 26 -8.32 -6.15 -9.76
C LEU A 26 -8.32 -4.64 -9.96
N ALA A 27 -7.72 -3.90 -9.03
CA ALA A 27 -7.69 -2.44 -9.10
C ALA A 27 -6.48 -1.84 -8.38
N ARG A 28 -6.24 -0.56 -8.68
CA ARG A 28 -5.23 0.27 -8.02
C ARG A 28 -5.94 1.49 -7.43
N GLN A 29 -5.64 1.83 -6.19
CA GLN A 29 -6.26 2.96 -5.52
C GLN A 29 -5.29 3.70 -4.61
N VAL A 30 -5.69 4.90 -4.19
CA VAL A 30 -4.96 5.71 -3.22
C VAL A 30 -5.93 6.08 -2.10
N LEU A 31 -5.69 5.54 -0.91
CA LEU A 31 -6.44 5.91 0.28
C LEU A 31 -5.93 7.24 0.81
N VAL A 32 -6.84 8.20 0.94
CA VAL A 32 -6.56 9.54 1.46
C VAL A 32 -7.15 9.66 2.85
N LYS A 33 -6.33 10.08 3.81
CA LYS A 33 -6.77 10.35 5.18
C LYS A 33 -6.25 11.69 5.65
N ARG A 34 -7.12 12.46 6.29
CA ARG A 34 -6.78 13.71 6.96
C ARG A 34 -6.42 13.43 8.42
N SER A 35 -5.30 13.98 8.89
CA SER A 35 -4.92 13.96 10.30
C SER A 35 -4.34 15.32 10.70
N GLY A 36 -5.07 16.07 11.52
CA GLY A 36 -4.66 17.43 11.93
C GLY A 36 -4.46 18.34 10.72
N ASN A 37 -3.24 18.89 10.57
CA ASN A 37 -2.84 19.75 9.45
C ASN A 37 -2.20 19.00 8.27
N THR A 38 -2.18 17.68 8.33
CA THR A 38 -1.51 16.81 7.36
C THR A 38 -2.54 15.92 6.65
N VAL A 39 -2.24 15.56 5.42
CA VAL A 39 -2.97 14.60 4.62
C VAL A 39 -2.03 13.47 4.25
N SER A 40 -2.45 12.24 4.52
CA SER A 40 -1.74 11.03 4.13
C SER A 40 -2.34 10.40 2.88
N PHE A 41 -1.48 9.92 1.99
CA PHE A 41 -1.79 9.20 0.77
C PHE A 41 -1.16 7.81 0.86
N THR A 42 -1.99 6.77 0.86
CA THR A 42 -1.56 5.38 0.93
C THR A 42 -1.94 4.68 -0.37
N PRO A 43 -0.99 4.47 -1.30
CA PRO A 43 -1.24 3.67 -2.49
C PRO A 43 -1.50 2.21 -2.10
N GLN A 44 -2.54 1.63 -2.68
CA GLN A 44 -3.01 0.28 -2.39
C GLN A 44 -3.32 -0.48 -3.68
N LEU A 45 -3.01 -1.78 -3.69
CA LEU A 45 -3.52 -2.70 -4.69
C LEU A 45 -4.73 -3.43 -4.09
N VAL A 46 -5.80 -3.53 -4.89
CA VAL A 46 -6.95 -4.37 -4.61
C VAL A 46 -6.74 -5.64 -5.42
N TYR A 47 -6.53 -6.74 -4.71
CA TYR A 47 -6.41 -8.07 -5.28
C TYR A 47 -7.80 -8.72 -5.36
N ASP A 48 -7.87 -9.87 -6.01
CA ASP A 48 -9.00 -10.79 -5.86
C ASP A 48 -9.19 -11.20 -4.38
N HIS A 49 -10.31 -11.85 -4.07
CA HIS A 49 -10.70 -12.19 -2.70
C HIS A 49 -10.89 -10.95 -1.77
N GLU A 50 -11.19 -9.79 -2.36
CA GLU A 50 -11.42 -8.52 -1.66
C GLU A 50 -10.23 -8.01 -0.81
N ILE A 51 -9.03 -8.53 -1.08
CA ILE A 51 -7.84 -8.21 -0.31
C ILE A 51 -7.25 -6.88 -0.79
N THR A 52 -7.25 -5.87 0.08
CA THR A 52 -6.63 -4.57 -0.20
C THR A 52 -5.33 -4.41 0.58
N ILE A 53 -4.21 -4.22 -0.14
CA ILE A 53 -2.88 -4.16 0.48
C ILE A 53 -2.17 -2.85 0.13
N PRO A 54 -1.69 -2.10 1.14
CA PRO A 54 -0.77 -0.99 0.92
C PRO A 54 0.51 -1.45 0.21
N VAL A 55 0.98 -0.71 -0.80
CA VAL A 55 2.21 -1.06 -1.54
C VAL A 55 3.47 -1.08 -0.67
N PHE A 56 3.39 -0.52 0.54
CA PHE A 56 4.45 -0.51 1.55
C PHE A 56 4.38 -1.66 2.56
N ALA A 57 3.31 -2.46 2.52
CA ALA A 57 3.14 -3.55 3.47
C ALA A 57 4.30 -4.54 3.32
N ALA A 58 4.85 -4.94 4.47
CA ALA A 58 5.87 -5.98 4.56
C ALA A 58 5.30 -7.36 4.18
N GLY A 59 6.20 -8.34 4.00
CA GLY A 59 5.83 -9.69 3.59
C GLY A 59 5.57 -9.83 2.09
N THR A 60 5.55 -11.07 1.64
CA THR A 60 5.33 -11.49 0.24
C THR A 60 4.03 -12.26 0.07
N ASP A 61 3.55 -12.87 1.15
CA ASP A 61 2.51 -13.87 1.12
C ASP A 61 1.49 -13.60 2.23
N ILE A 62 0.28 -14.09 2.03
CA ILE A 62 -0.82 -14.03 2.99
C ILE A 62 -1.25 -15.47 3.25
N LEU A 63 -1.39 -15.82 4.52
CA LEU A 63 -1.90 -17.11 4.91
C LEU A 63 -3.42 -17.05 5.00
N ASP A 64 -4.09 -17.80 4.14
CA ASP A 64 -5.53 -17.99 4.16
C ASP A 64 -5.83 -19.33 4.84
N TYR A 65 -6.10 -19.23 6.14
CA TYR A 65 -6.38 -20.39 6.99
C TYR A 65 -7.70 -21.07 6.63
N GLU A 66 -8.70 -20.31 6.16
CA GLU A 66 -10.02 -20.86 5.86
C GLU A 66 -9.97 -21.81 4.65
N ASN A 67 -9.16 -21.46 3.67
CA ASN A 67 -8.97 -22.25 2.45
C ASN A 67 -7.70 -23.11 2.46
N ASN A 68 -7.00 -23.18 3.60
CA ASN A 68 -5.71 -23.86 3.77
C ASN A 68 -4.71 -23.55 2.63
N CYS A 69 -4.58 -22.28 2.26
CA CYS A 69 -3.77 -21.87 1.12
C CYS A 69 -2.89 -20.65 1.41
N ILE A 70 -1.80 -20.53 0.65
CA ILE A 70 -0.92 -19.36 0.67
C ILE A 70 -1.23 -18.50 -0.55
N LEU A 71 -1.62 -17.26 -0.31
CA LEU A 71 -1.90 -16.27 -1.33
C LEU A 71 -0.65 -15.42 -1.58
N LYS A 72 -0.02 -15.61 -2.74
CA LYS A 72 1.18 -14.87 -3.15
C LYS A 72 0.83 -13.52 -3.76
N ARG A 73 1.41 -12.46 -3.20
CA ARG A 73 1.23 -11.08 -3.68
C ARG A 73 2.08 -10.80 -4.92
N ASN A 74 1.66 -9.85 -5.73
CA ASN A 74 2.44 -9.38 -6.86
C ASN A 74 3.35 -8.21 -6.46
N ARG A 75 4.50 -8.53 -5.85
CA ARG A 75 5.48 -7.53 -5.39
C ARG A 75 6.10 -6.68 -6.51
N GLY A 76 6.12 -7.20 -7.74
CA GLY A 76 6.59 -6.44 -8.90
C GLY A 76 5.71 -5.23 -9.17
N GLU A 77 4.40 -5.49 -9.27
CA GLU A 77 3.39 -4.44 -9.48
C GLU A 77 3.28 -3.47 -8.29
N GLU A 78 3.38 -3.97 -7.05
CA GLU A 78 3.43 -3.10 -5.86
C GLU A 78 4.61 -2.12 -5.93
N LYS A 79 5.79 -2.61 -6.35
CA LYS A 79 6.99 -1.79 -6.50
C LYS A 79 6.82 -0.76 -7.61
N LEU A 80 6.29 -1.15 -8.76
CA LEU A 80 6.05 -0.24 -9.89
C LEU A 80 5.05 0.85 -9.49
N PHE A 81 3.95 0.49 -8.83
CA PHE A 81 2.97 1.46 -8.39
C PHE A 81 3.54 2.43 -7.35
N ARG A 82 4.30 1.93 -6.37
CA ARG A 82 5.02 2.77 -5.41
C ARG A 82 5.95 3.76 -6.11
N GLN A 83 6.75 3.30 -7.07
CA GLN A 83 7.68 4.16 -7.80
C GLN A 83 6.96 5.24 -8.61
N ALA A 84 5.89 4.88 -9.32
CA ALA A 84 5.07 5.84 -10.05
C ALA A 84 4.48 6.91 -9.12
N PHE A 85 4.02 6.51 -7.92
CA PHE A 85 3.46 7.46 -6.97
C PHE A 85 4.52 8.40 -6.37
N ILE A 86 5.73 7.90 -6.06
CA ILE A 86 6.85 8.72 -5.58
C ILE A 86 7.19 9.85 -6.58
N GLN A 87 7.08 9.58 -7.87
CA GLN A 87 7.40 10.56 -8.91
C GLN A 87 6.38 11.71 -8.98
N LEU A 88 5.20 11.57 -8.36
CA LEU A 88 4.16 12.61 -8.42
C LEU A 88 4.51 13.87 -7.63
N HIS A 89 5.29 13.77 -6.55
CA HIS A 89 5.64 14.92 -5.73
C HIS A 89 7.10 14.86 -5.25
N PRO A 90 7.88 15.95 -5.31
CA PRO A 90 9.28 15.95 -4.90
C PRO A 90 9.51 15.44 -3.46
N SER A 91 8.66 15.84 -2.51
CA SER A 91 8.80 15.42 -1.10
C SER A 91 8.58 13.93 -0.87
N PHE A 92 7.95 13.21 -1.81
CA PHE A 92 7.70 11.77 -1.64
C PHE A 92 8.97 10.93 -1.81
N LYS A 93 10.00 11.48 -2.49
CA LYS A 93 11.30 10.82 -2.60
C LYS A 93 11.94 10.63 -1.21
N GLU A 94 11.85 11.65 -0.37
CA GLU A 94 12.39 11.65 1.00
C GLU A 94 11.58 10.76 1.95
N GLN A 95 10.31 10.50 1.61
CA GLN A 95 9.39 9.70 2.41
C GLN A 95 9.32 8.24 1.95
N CYS A 96 10.22 7.79 1.08
CA CYS A 96 10.12 6.47 0.48
C CYS A 96 10.12 5.32 1.49
N HIS A 97 10.68 5.49 2.69
CA HIS A 97 10.71 4.48 3.75
C HIS A 97 9.49 4.51 4.68
N GLN A 98 8.56 5.45 4.47
CA GLN A 98 7.36 5.58 5.31
C GLN A 98 6.24 4.64 4.82
N GLN A 99 5.28 4.36 5.71
CA GLN A 99 4.12 3.51 5.39
C GLN A 99 3.06 4.23 4.55
N SER A 100 3.18 5.55 4.38
CA SER A 100 2.31 6.40 3.59
C SER A 100 3.07 7.67 3.20
N PHE A 101 2.55 8.42 2.24
CA PHE A 101 3.08 9.72 1.87
C PHE A 101 2.27 10.82 2.52
N TYR A 102 2.93 11.90 2.94
CA TYR A 102 2.33 12.98 3.72
C TYR A 102 2.60 14.33 3.07
N LEU A 103 1.55 15.15 3.00
CA LEU A 103 1.63 16.56 2.64
C LEU A 103 0.87 17.40 3.67
N ALA A 104 1.38 18.59 3.95
CA ALA A 104 0.64 19.60 4.69
C ALA A 104 -0.55 20.09 3.83
N LYS A 105 -1.66 20.45 4.46
CA LYS A 105 -2.83 20.97 3.73
C LYS A 105 -2.56 22.25 2.95
N SER A 106 -1.69 23.12 3.47
CA SER A 106 -1.25 24.33 2.74
C SER A 106 -0.62 23.96 1.40
N ALA A 107 0.28 22.98 1.41
CA ALA A 107 0.95 22.51 0.20
C ALA A 107 -0.03 21.94 -0.84
N LEU A 108 -1.17 21.37 -0.43
CA LEU A 108 -2.19 20.87 -1.36
C LEU A 108 -2.90 22.01 -2.12
N LYS A 109 -3.11 23.16 -1.45
CA LYS A 109 -3.80 24.33 -2.03
C LYS A 109 -2.87 25.12 -2.94
N ASP A 110 -1.62 25.31 -2.53
CA ASP A 110 -0.71 26.24 -3.19
C ASP A 110 -0.15 25.70 -4.52
N THR A 111 -0.15 24.38 -4.71
CA THR A 111 0.63 23.74 -5.79
C THR A 111 -0.20 23.23 -6.97
N ASN A 112 -1.55 23.33 -6.93
CA ASN A 112 -2.46 22.62 -7.86
C ASN A 112 -2.05 21.13 -8.07
N TRP A 113 -1.30 20.57 -7.13
CA TRP A 113 -0.66 19.28 -7.30
C TRP A 113 -1.70 18.18 -7.25
N LEU A 114 -2.62 18.26 -6.29
CA LEU A 114 -3.63 17.24 -6.07
C LEU A 114 -4.50 17.04 -7.31
N THR A 115 -4.95 18.12 -7.94
CA THR A 115 -5.71 18.06 -9.19
C THR A 115 -4.92 17.41 -10.32
N ARG A 116 -3.64 17.77 -10.48
CA ARG A 116 -2.75 17.18 -11.49
C ARG A 116 -2.49 15.69 -11.22
N ALA A 117 -2.28 15.31 -9.97
CA ALA A 117 -2.07 13.94 -9.54
C ALA A 117 -3.32 13.08 -9.79
N ILE A 118 -4.51 13.57 -9.41
CA ILE A 118 -5.80 12.91 -9.68
C ILE A 118 -5.98 12.71 -11.19
N HIS A 119 -5.77 13.75 -11.99
CA HIS A 119 -5.94 13.64 -13.44
C HIS A 119 -4.93 12.67 -14.09
N ALA A 120 -3.66 12.69 -13.66
CA ALA A 120 -2.64 11.78 -14.17
C ALA A 120 -2.94 10.32 -13.82
N LEU A 121 -3.42 10.06 -12.59
CA LEU A 121 -3.68 8.72 -12.10
C LEU A 121 -5.03 8.16 -12.58
N ASN A 122 -6.05 8.99 -12.74
CA ASN A 122 -7.33 8.58 -13.33
C ASN A 122 -7.15 8.08 -14.78
N LYS A 123 -6.21 8.64 -15.55
CA LYS A 123 -5.90 8.18 -16.92
C LYS A 123 -5.42 6.73 -16.97
N ILE A 124 -4.91 6.20 -15.87
CA ILE A 124 -4.46 4.81 -15.73
C ILE A 124 -5.32 4.03 -14.74
N ASN A 125 -6.59 4.44 -14.59
CA ASN A 125 -7.61 3.79 -13.76
C ASN A 125 -7.23 3.65 -12.27
N ILE A 126 -6.51 4.63 -11.72
CA ILE A 126 -6.21 4.70 -10.29
C ILE A 126 -7.16 5.67 -9.62
N VAL A 127 -7.93 5.18 -8.66
CA VAL A 127 -8.96 5.96 -7.95
C VAL A 127 -8.43 6.47 -6.61
N PHE A 128 -8.81 7.68 -6.23
CA PHE A 128 -8.55 8.22 -4.90
C PHE A 128 -9.79 8.05 -4.01
N ASN A 129 -9.63 7.37 -2.88
CA ASN A 129 -10.70 7.15 -1.91
C ASN A 129 -10.51 8.07 -0.71
N GLY A 130 -11.54 8.80 -0.30
CA GLY A 130 -11.51 9.71 0.87
C GLY A 130 -11.18 11.17 0.55
N LEU A 131 -11.16 11.56 -0.73
CA LEU A 131 -11.01 12.98 -1.13
C LEU A 131 -12.18 13.86 -0.67
N ASP A 132 -13.37 13.28 -0.58
CA ASP A 132 -14.61 13.91 -0.08
C ASP A 132 -14.47 14.40 1.38
N ARG A 133 -13.47 13.91 2.11
CA ARG A 133 -13.24 14.18 3.54
C ARG A 133 -12.04 15.09 3.82
N LEU A 134 -11.49 15.73 2.79
CA LEU A 134 -10.30 16.59 2.89
C LEU A 134 -10.58 17.97 3.48
#